data_AF-A0AAW6Z0N5-F1
#
_entry.id   AF-A0AAW6Z0N5-F1
#
_cell.length_a   1.000
_cell.length_b   1.000
_cell.length_c   1.000
_cell.angle_alpha   90.00
_cell.angle_beta   90.00
_cell.angle_gamma   90.00
#
_symmetry.space_group_name_H-M   'P 1'
#
loop_
_entity.id
_entity.type
_entity.pdbx_description
1 polymer ?
#
loop_
_entity_poly.entity_id
_entity_poly.type
_entity_poly.pdbx_seq_one_letter_code
_entity_poly.pdbx_strand_id
1 'polypeptide(L)' 'MIGSKRVKRQVEGTLQAFDSCMSQIRRLDSKYKFTEQEKLELYKLEYQLKNLSKELSKDLN' A
#
# COMPACT_ATOMS: atom_id res chain seq x y z
N MET A 1 -15.01 -4.41 12.22
CA MET A 1 -14.58 -5.03 13.50
C MET A 1 -14.38 -6.54 13.40
N ILE A 2 -13.11 -6.95 13.28
CA ILE A 2 -12.66 -8.35 13.26
C ILE A 2 -12.64 -8.95 14.67
N GLY A 3 -13.41 -10.02 14.90
CA GLY A 3 -13.47 -10.72 16.20
C GLY A 3 -12.31 -11.68 16.50
N SER A 4 -11.52 -12.09 15.49
CA SER A 4 -10.43 -13.05 15.66
C SER A 4 -9.06 -12.37 15.74
N LYS A 5 -8.31 -12.62 16.84
CA LYS A 5 -6.93 -12.14 17.02
C LYS A 5 -6.01 -12.52 15.87
N ARG A 6 -6.19 -13.71 15.28
CA ARG A 6 -5.39 -14.19 14.15
C ARG A 6 -5.65 -13.34 12.89
N VAL A 7 -6.92 -13.12 12.59
CA VAL A 7 -7.33 -12.32 11.42
C VAL A 7 -6.86 -10.88 11.60
N LYS A 8 -6.97 -10.31 12.81
CA LYS A 8 -6.45 -8.97 13.12
C LYS A 8 -4.95 -8.82 12.78
N ARG A 9 -4.12 -9.78 13.20
CA ARG A 9 -2.68 -9.78 12.88
C ARG A 9 -2.39 -9.93 11.39
N GLN A 10 -3.17 -10.73 10.66
CA GLN A 10 -3.01 -10.86 9.22
C GLN A 10 -3.33 -9.54 8.49
N VAL A 11 -4.36 -8.85 8.98
CA VAL A 11 -4.73 -7.53 8.47
C VAL A 11 -3.63 -6.50 8.77
N GLU A 12 -3.13 -6.43 10.00
CA GLU A 12 -2.00 -5.57 10.37
C GLU A 12 -0.74 -5.87 9.53
N GLY A 13 -0.41 -7.14 9.31
CA GLY A 13 0.72 -7.54 8.46
C GLY A 13 0.54 -7.13 6.99
N THR A 14 -0.68 -7.20 6.48
CA THR A 14 -0.99 -6.74 5.12
C THR A 14 -0.83 -5.21 4.99
N LEU A 15 -1.30 -4.45 5.98
CA LEU A 15 -1.11 -3.00 6.01
C LEU A 15 0.38 -2.62 6.01
N GLN A 16 1.20 -3.30 6.81
CA GLN A 16 2.66 -3.10 6.83
C GLN A 16 3.32 -3.43 5.49
N ALA A 17 2.85 -4.46 4.80
CA ALA A 17 3.34 -4.81 3.47
C ALA A 17 2.97 -3.73 2.43
N PHE A 18 1.76 -3.17 2.49
CA PHE A 18 1.35 -2.07 1.62
C PHE A 18 2.20 -0.82 1.84
N ASP A 19 2.45 -0.44 3.10
CA ASP A 19 3.31 0.69 3.43
C ASP A 19 4.73 0.50 2.90
N SER A 20 5.28 -0.71 3.05
CA SER A 20 6.59 -1.07 2.51
C SER A 20 6.64 -0.94 0.98
N CYS A 21 5.60 -1.42 0.29
CA CYS A 21 5.49 -1.29 -1.17
C CYS A 21 5.42 0.18 -1.62
N MET A 22 4.61 1.01 -0.97
CA MET A 22 4.52 2.44 -1.29
C MET A 22 5.88 3.14 -1.09
N SER A 23 6.60 2.83 -0.01
CA SER A 23 7.95 3.34 0.20
C SER A 23 8.93 2.92 -0.89
N GLN A 24 8.85 1.66 -1.38
CA GLN A 24 9.69 1.22 -2.49
C GLN A 24 9.33 1.91 -3.81
N ILE A 25 8.04 2.11 -4.11
CA ILE A 25 7.59 2.86 -5.29
C ILE A 25 8.20 4.26 -5.30
N ARG A 26 8.09 5.02 -4.20
CA ARG A 26 8.70 6.35 -4.08
C ARG A 26 10.23 6.32 -4.19
N ARG A 27 10.88 5.28 -3.65
CA ARG A 27 12.32 5.08 -3.80
C ARG A 27 12.71 4.84 -5.25
N LEU A 28 11.92 4.05 -5.99
CA LEU A 28 12.17 3.82 -7.41
C LEU A 28 12.00 5.12 -8.19
N ASP A 29 10.91 5.86 -7.96
CA ASP A 29 10.61 7.13 -8.65
C ASP A 29 11.72 8.17 -8.46
N SER A 30 12.29 8.25 -7.26
CA SER A 30 13.42 9.14 -6.98
C SER A 30 14.77 8.66 -7.53
N LYS A 31 14.96 7.35 -7.72
CA LYS A 31 16.24 6.77 -8.13
C LYS A 31 16.41 6.65 -9.65
N TYR A 32 15.32 6.42 -10.37
CA TYR A 32 15.34 6.14 -11.81
C TYR A 32 14.66 7.25 -12.60
N LYS A 33 15.13 7.48 -13.83
CA LYS A 33 14.47 8.39 -14.76
C LYS A 33 13.39 7.64 -15.52
N PHE A 34 12.18 7.64 -14.97
CA PHE A 34 11.00 7.14 -15.65
C PHE A 34 10.47 8.14 -16.69
N THR A 35 9.89 7.60 -17.75
CA THR A 35 9.02 8.33 -18.66
C THR A 35 7.76 8.80 -17.93
N GLU A 36 7.07 9.80 -18.49
CA GLU A 36 5.82 10.30 -17.88
C GLU A 36 4.73 9.22 -17.78
N GLN A 37 4.68 8.29 -18.74
CA GLN A 37 3.75 7.16 -18.70
C GLN A 37 4.07 6.20 -17.54
N GLU A 38 5.33 5.84 -17.35
CA GLU A 38 5.76 4.98 -16.24
C GLU A 38 5.51 5.65 -14.88
N LYS A 39 5.77 6.96 -14.76
CA LYS A 39 5.42 7.73 -13.54
C LYS A 39 3.92 7.68 -13.25
N LEU A 40 3.08 7.86 -14.28
CA LEU A 40 1.64 7.78 -14.13
C LEU A 40 1.20 6.39 -13.64
N GLU A 41 1.85 5.32 -14.11
CA GLU A 41 1.60 3.95 -13.65
C GLU A 41 2.03 3.74 -12.19
N LEU A 42 3.21 4.25 -11.80
CA LEU A 42 3.68 4.21 -10.41
C LEU A 42 2.73 4.95 -9.46
N TYR A 43 2.27 6.14 -9.85
CA TYR A 43 1.31 6.90 -9.05
C TYR A 43 -0.06 6.22 -8.95
N LYS A 44 -0.53 5.57 -10.03
CA LYS A 44 -1.76 4.76 -9.99
C LYS A 44 -1.63 3.59 -9.02
N LEU A 45 -0.49 2.88 -9.04
CA LEU A 45 -0.22 1.78 -8.11
C LEU A 45 -0.17 2.26 -6.65
N GLU A 46 0.53 3.36 -6.38
CA GLU A 46 0.57 3.95 -5.05
C GLU A 46 -0.83 4.37 -4.55
N TYR A 47 -1.63 4.98 -5.42
CA TYR A 47 -3.01 5.37 -5.11
C TYR A 47 -3.89 4.16 -4.79
N GLN A 48 -3.79 3.08 -5.56
CA GLN A 48 -4.54 1.85 -5.31
C GLN A 48 -4.14 1.20 -3.97
N LEU A 49 -2.84 1.13 -3.66
CA LEU A 49 -2.35 0.62 -2.38
C LEU A 49 -2.86 1.45 -1.20
N LYS A 50 -2.87 2.79 -1.33
CA LYS A 50 -3.42 3.69 -0.31
C LYS A 50 -4.91 3.46 -0.07
N ASN A 51 -5.69 3.26 -1.14
CA ASN A 51 -7.12 2.97 -1.02
C ASN A 51 -7.37 1.62 -0.35
N LEU A 52 -6.63 0.58 -0.75
CA LEU A 52 -6.73 -0.74 -0.13
C LEU A 52 -6.36 -0.69 1.35
N SER A 53 -5.30 0.03 1.71
CA SER A 53 -4.90 0.25 3.11
C SER A 53 -6.01 0.93 3.92
N LYS A 54 -6.65 1.97 3.35
CA LYS A 54 -7.76 2.68 3.98
C LYS A 54 -8.98 1.78 4.20
N GLU A 55 -9.37 1.00 3.20
CA GLU A 55 -10.51 0.08 3.33
C GLU A 55 -10.22 -1.01 4.36
N LEU A 56 -9.05 -1.62 4.28
CA LEU A 56 -8.65 -2.70 5.18
C LEU A 56 -8.49 -2.23 6.64
N SER A 57 -8.10 -0.97 6.85
CA SER A 57 -8.04 -0.37 8.19
C SER A 57 -9.41 -0.24 8.85
N LYS A 58 -10.51 -0.17 8.08
CA LYS A 58 -11.87 -0.15 8.64
C LYS A 58 -12.24 -1.48 9.29
N ASP A 59 -11.63 -2.58 8.88
CA ASP A 59 -11.90 -3.90 9.45
C ASP A 59 -11.27 -4.06 10.85
N LEU A 60 -10.22 -3.29 11.15
CA LEU A 60 -9.53 -3.25 12.44
C LEU A 60 -10.27 -2.42 13.50
N ASN A 61 -11.10 -1.46 13.07
CA ASN A 61 -11.96 -0.64 13.91
C ASN A 61 -13.36 -1.29 14.07
#